data_AF-K9WSV8-F1
#
_entry.id   AF-K9WSV8-F1
#
_cell.length_a   1.000
_cell.length_b   1.000
_cell.length_c   1.000
_cell.angle_alpha   90.00
_cell.angle_beta   90.00
_cell.angle_gamma   90.00
#
_symmetry.space_group_name_H-M   'P 1'
#
loop_
_entity.id
_entity.type
_entity.pdbx_description
1 polymer ?
#
loop_
_entity_poly.entity_id
_entity_poly.type
_entity_poly.pdbx_seq_one_letter_code
_entity_poly.pdbx_strand_id
1 'polypeptide(L)'
;MKASSRNTNYGLWFVACSCWVLTSNSLNYPAYSQNLTPYQSKGENEKIKNSCSEQNLETLITQLLRDLPNYSNRATQRARRLSRRVDLFSYMLVAGRPEFTPLPLNPGGESANEYQSEGVEQVFFTTLERQYINKKAVELQQFHRLFLTKTTNGWALVMMYTQTGSYSQAQPPSPPRDSSNSAVAQGVKLWLRDCQAGSMRSNNSKKLSLFGK
;
A
#
# COMPACT_ATOMS: atom_id res chain seq x y z
N MET A 1 5.35 -47.29 49.70
CA MET A 1 6.10 -48.18 48.79
C MET A 1 6.24 -47.44 47.47
N LYS A 2 7.33 -46.67 47.29
CA LYS A 2 8.60 -46.97 46.59
C LYS A 2 8.44 -47.07 45.06
N ALA A 3 9.16 -46.19 44.38
CA ALA A 3 9.09 -45.80 42.98
C ALA A 3 9.64 -46.85 41.99
N SER A 4 9.35 -46.66 40.69
CA SER A 4 10.24 -47.14 39.62
C SER A 4 10.13 -46.27 38.36
N SER A 5 11.13 -45.39 38.18
CA SER A 5 11.49 -44.75 36.92
C SER A 5 12.22 -45.76 36.03
N ARG A 6 11.86 -45.86 34.74
CA ARG A 6 12.63 -46.63 33.74
C ARG A 6 13.45 -45.67 32.88
N ASN A 7 14.74 -45.64 33.18
CA ASN A 7 15.79 -45.12 32.32
C ASN A 7 16.18 -46.20 31.31
N THR A 8 16.41 -45.85 30.05
CA THR A 8 17.07 -46.74 29.09
C THR A 8 18.05 -45.94 28.24
N ASN A 9 19.33 -46.17 28.51
CA ASN A 9 20.49 -45.80 27.70
C ASN A 9 21.10 -47.10 27.15
N TYR A 10 21.42 -47.11 25.85
CA TYR A 10 22.40 -48.00 25.21
C TYR A 10 23.03 -47.14 24.09
N GLY A 11 24.31 -46.77 24.15
CA GLY A 11 25.46 -47.63 23.89
C GLY A 11 25.88 -47.43 22.42
N LEU A 12 26.68 -46.39 22.10
CA LEU A 12 28.12 -46.50 21.82
C LEU A 12 28.50 -47.74 20.99
N TRP A 13 28.55 -47.54 19.66
CA TRP A 13 29.41 -48.31 18.76
C TRP A 13 30.29 -47.31 18.01
N PHE A 14 31.54 -47.18 18.47
CA PHE A 14 32.63 -46.69 17.64
C PHE A 14 33.00 -47.79 16.64
N VAL A 15 33.32 -47.43 15.40
CA VAL A 15 34.68 -47.59 14.83
C VAL A 15 34.62 -47.42 13.30
N ALA A 16 35.45 -46.47 12.85
CA ALA A 16 36.14 -46.36 11.56
C ALA A 16 35.36 -46.39 10.23
N CYS A 17 35.29 -45.21 9.60
CA CYS A 17 35.89 -45.08 8.27
C CYS A 17 36.45 -43.66 8.14
N SER A 18 37.77 -43.58 8.26
CA SER A 18 38.60 -42.39 8.09
C SER A 18 38.68 -41.98 6.62
N CYS A 19 38.83 -40.67 6.43
CA CYS A 19 39.19 -39.97 5.20
C CYS A 19 38.13 -40.03 4.09
N TRP A 20 37.44 -38.91 3.87
CA TRP A 20 37.42 -38.22 2.56
C TRP A 20 37.32 -36.71 2.79
N VAL A 21 38.46 -36.08 2.58
CA VAL A 21 38.69 -34.80 1.90
C VAL A 21 37.50 -33.84 1.82
N LEU A 22 37.71 -32.71 2.52
CA LEU A 22 37.16 -31.39 2.26
C LEU A 22 36.91 -31.14 0.76
N THR A 23 35.64 -31.18 0.35
CA THR A 23 35.19 -30.38 -0.79
C THR A 23 33.97 -29.59 -0.33
N SER A 24 34.23 -28.36 0.11
CA SER A 24 33.22 -27.32 0.16
C SER A 24 32.78 -27.04 -1.28
N ASN A 25 31.79 -27.78 -1.76
CA ASN A 25 31.00 -27.36 -2.91
C ASN A 25 30.15 -26.18 -2.46
N SER A 26 30.75 -24.99 -2.46
CA SER A 26 30.02 -23.75 -2.67
C SER A 26 29.37 -23.88 -4.04
N LEU A 27 28.13 -24.37 -4.08
CA LEU A 27 27.22 -24.14 -5.18
C LEU A 27 26.99 -22.63 -5.26
N ASN A 28 27.94 -21.95 -5.88
CA ASN A 28 27.78 -20.62 -6.43
C ASN A 28 26.75 -20.75 -7.54
N TYR A 29 25.47 -20.69 -7.16
CA TYR A 29 24.46 -20.30 -8.12
C TYR A 29 24.81 -18.86 -8.51
N PRO A 30 25.16 -18.57 -9.78
CA PRO A 30 25.13 -17.18 -10.21
C PRO A 30 23.68 -16.75 -10.08
N ALA A 31 23.39 -15.90 -9.10
CA ALA A 31 22.18 -15.10 -9.16
C ALA A 31 22.29 -14.31 -10.45
N TYR A 32 21.48 -14.67 -11.44
CA TYR A 32 21.37 -13.93 -12.68
C TYR A 32 20.68 -12.60 -12.35
N SER A 33 21.43 -11.63 -11.83
CA SER A 33 21.02 -10.24 -11.89
C SER A 33 21.12 -9.88 -13.36
N GLN A 34 19.97 -9.78 -14.03
CA GLN A 34 19.91 -8.89 -15.17
C GLN A 34 20.26 -7.51 -14.63
N ASN A 35 21.51 -7.10 -14.85
CA ASN A 35 21.83 -5.69 -14.91
C ASN A 35 20.92 -5.17 -16.01
N LEU A 36 19.77 -4.61 -15.62
CA LEU A 36 19.01 -3.72 -16.47
C LEU A 36 19.98 -2.58 -16.74
N THR A 37 20.71 -2.70 -17.84
CA THR A 37 21.35 -1.56 -18.46
C THR A 37 20.27 -0.49 -18.54
N PRO A 38 20.53 0.74 -18.08
CA PRO A 38 19.58 1.81 -18.30
C PRO A 38 19.37 1.88 -19.81
N TYR A 39 18.21 1.46 -20.28
CA TYR A 39 17.80 1.71 -21.64
C TYR A 39 17.71 3.23 -21.73
N GLN A 40 18.77 3.84 -22.25
CA GLN A 40 18.74 5.22 -22.68
C GLN A 40 17.75 5.25 -23.84
N SER A 41 16.48 5.51 -23.51
CA SER A 41 15.55 6.02 -24.49
C SER A 41 16.16 7.34 -24.98
N LYS A 42 16.79 7.28 -26.14
CA LYS A 42 17.17 8.44 -26.92
C LYS A 42 15.87 9.03 -27.48
N GLY A 43 15.07 9.57 -26.57
CA GLY A 43 13.94 10.44 -26.84
C GLY A 43 14.46 11.85 -26.63
N GLU A 44 14.40 12.62 -27.69
CA GLU A 44 14.52 14.07 -27.75
C GLU A 44 13.99 14.76 -26.47
N ASN A 45 14.68 15.81 -26.03
CA ASN A 45 14.38 16.62 -24.85
C ASN A 45 13.02 17.34 -24.96
N GLU A 46 11.93 16.60 -25.06
CA GLU A 46 10.64 17.09 -24.64
C GLU A 46 10.66 16.93 -23.12
N LYS A 47 10.84 18.06 -22.43
CA LYS A 47 10.67 18.18 -20.98
C LYS A 47 9.33 17.53 -20.64
N ILE A 48 9.34 16.25 -20.23
CA ILE A 48 8.17 15.59 -19.67
C ILE A 48 7.92 16.37 -18.39
N LYS A 49 7.09 17.41 -18.49
CA LYS A 49 6.55 18.10 -17.33
C LYS A 49 6.02 16.98 -16.44
N ASN A 50 6.54 16.87 -15.22
CA ASN A 50 6.04 15.92 -14.23
C ASN A 50 4.57 16.27 -14.00
N SER A 51 3.69 15.65 -14.77
CA SER A 51 2.33 16.15 -14.99
C SER A 51 1.51 16.13 -13.71
N CYS A 52 1.87 15.25 -12.77
CA CYS A 52 1.21 15.12 -11.48
C CYS A 52 1.27 16.37 -10.59
N SER A 53 2.39 17.10 -10.59
CA SER A 53 2.56 18.26 -9.70
C SER A 53 1.77 19.48 -10.20
N GLU A 54 1.53 19.55 -11.52
CA GLU A 54 0.74 20.60 -12.17
C GLU A 54 -0.75 20.21 -12.34
N GLN A 55 -1.12 18.94 -12.13
CA GLN A 55 -2.49 18.45 -12.26
C GLN A 55 -3.46 19.10 -11.27
N ASN A 56 -4.70 19.31 -11.72
CA ASN A 56 -5.80 19.65 -10.84
C ASN A 56 -6.09 18.51 -9.85
N LEU A 57 -6.71 18.86 -8.72
CA LEU A 57 -6.96 17.90 -7.63
C LEU A 57 -7.79 16.69 -8.11
N GLU A 58 -8.82 16.91 -8.91
CA GLU A 58 -9.72 15.85 -9.37
C GLU A 58 -9.01 14.78 -10.21
N THR A 59 -8.18 15.21 -11.17
CA THR A 59 -7.41 14.28 -12.01
C THR A 59 -6.39 13.53 -11.18
N LEU A 60 -5.68 14.23 -10.30
CA LEU A 60 -4.69 13.65 -9.39
C LEU A 60 -5.33 12.54 -8.54
N ILE A 61 -6.44 12.86 -7.87
CA ILE A 61 -7.12 11.92 -6.98
C ILE A 61 -7.70 10.73 -7.73
N THR A 62 -8.26 10.96 -8.92
CA THR A 62 -8.81 9.87 -9.73
C THR A 62 -7.71 8.87 -10.12
N GLN A 63 -6.54 9.35 -10.51
CA GLN A 63 -5.38 8.49 -10.81
C GLN A 63 -4.85 7.81 -9.54
N LEU A 64 -4.78 8.56 -8.43
CA LEU A 64 -4.35 8.05 -7.14
C LEU A 64 -5.22 6.89 -6.69
N LEU A 65 -6.54 7.05 -6.66
CA LEU A 65 -7.46 6.02 -6.17
C LEU A 65 -7.48 4.79 -7.07
N ARG A 66 -7.31 4.94 -8.38
CA ARG A 66 -7.14 3.82 -9.30
C ARG A 66 -5.94 2.94 -8.92
N ASP A 67 -4.83 3.55 -8.53
CA ASP A 67 -3.59 2.86 -8.24
C ASP A 67 -3.42 2.52 -6.74
N LEU A 68 -4.25 3.11 -5.88
CA LEU A 68 -4.14 3.03 -4.42
C LEU A 68 -4.13 1.60 -3.89
N PRO A 69 -4.97 0.65 -4.36
CA PRO A 69 -4.90 -0.74 -3.90
C PRO A 69 -3.50 -1.35 -4.05
N ASN A 70 -2.78 -1.04 -5.13
CA ASN A 70 -1.43 -1.55 -5.33
C ASN A 70 -0.44 -0.95 -4.32
N TYR A 71 -0.54 0.36 -4.05
CA TYR A 71 0.35 1.05 -3.12
C TYR A 71 0.08 0.69 -1.66
N SER A 72 -1.19 0.66 -1.25
CA SER A 72 -1.61 0.31 0.10
C SER A 72 -1.27 -1.14 0.44
N ASN A 73 -1.54 -2.09 -0.47
CA ASN A 73 -1.21 -3.49 -0.25
C ASN A 73 0.30 -3.71 -0.13
N ARG A 74 1.13 -3.01 -0.91
CA ARG A 74 2.59 -3.04 -0.71
C ARG A 74 2.99 -2.50 0.66
N ALA A 75 2.37 -1.42 1.12
CA ALA A 75 2.62 -0.86 2.44
C ALA A 75 2.24 -1.85 3.55
N THR A 76 1.05 -2.47 3.47
CA THR A 76 0.62 -3.53 4.39
C THR A 76 1.62 -4.69 4.42
N GLN A 77 2.03 -5.18 3.26
CA GLN A 77 2.97 -6.30 3.18
C GLN A 77 4.34 -5.97 3.78
N ARG A 78 4.82 -4.73 3.60
CA ARG A 78 6.06 -4.26 4.24
C ARG A 78 5.89 -4.20 5.76
N ALA A 79 4.79 -3.62 6.25
CA ALA A 79 4.49 -3.54 7.67
C ALA A 79 4.40 -4.92 8.32
N ARG A 80 3.76 -5.90 7.66
CA ARG A 80 3.68 -7.30 8.11
C ARG A 80 5.05 -7.95 8.28
N ARG A 81 6.00 -7.68 7.38
CA ARG A 81 7.36 -8.25 7.49
C ARG A 81 8.12 -7.67 8.68
N LEU A 82 7.87 -6.41 9.02
CA LEU A 82 8.47 -5.72 10.16
C LEU A 82 7.83 -6.17 11.48
N SER A 83 6.50 -6.23 11.54
CA SER A 83 5.74 -6.67 12.70
C SER A 83 5.32 -8.14 12.54
N ARG A 84 6.20 -9.06 12.95
CA ARG A 84 5.91 -10.51 12.95
C ARG A 84 4.89 -10.95 14.01
N ARG A 85 4.27 -10.01 14.73
CA ARG A 85 3.44 -10.25 15.93
C ARG A 85 1.95 -9.94 15.74
N VAL A 86 1.56 -9.36 14.60
CA VAL A 86 0.15 -9.02 14.32
C VAL A 86 -0.37 -10.05 13.32
N ASP A 87 -1.42 -10.77 13.67
CA ASP A 87 -2.08 -11.74 12.76
C ASP A 87 -3.20 -11.11 11.91
N LEU A 88 -3.51 -9.83 12.15
CA LEU A 88 -4.59 -9.10 11.48
C LEU A 88 -4.03 -8.13 10.43
N PHE A 89 -4.23 -8.43 9.15
CA PHE A 89 -3.90 -7.51 8.05
C PHE A 89 -5.05 -7.40 7.06
N SER A 90 -5.34 -6.16 6.66
CA SER A 90 -6.28 -5.85 5.57
C SER A 90 -5.57 -5.85 4.21
N TYR A 91 -6.25 -6.40 3.21
CA TYR A 91 -5.94 -6.19 1.80
C TYR A 91 -7.01 -5.32 1.17
N MET A 92 -6.61 -4.19 0.61
CA MET A 92 -7.51 -3.34 -0.15
C MET A 92 -7.83 -4.01 -1.49
N LEU A 93 -9.11 -4.27 -1.73
CA LEU A 93 -9.60 -4.84 -2.98
C LEU A 93 -9.83 -3.75 -4.02
N VAL A 94 -10.49 -2.66 -3.61
CA VAL A 94 -10.85 -1.54 -4.48
C VAL A 94 -10.95 -0.25 -3.68
N ALA A 95 -10.63 0.87 -4.34
CA ALA A 95 -10.95 2.21 -3.88
C ALA A 95 -12.13 2.76 -4.69
N GLY A 96 -13.12 3.30 -4.00
CA GLY A 96 -14.31 3.90 -4.57
C GLY A 96 -14.05 5.26 -5.22
N ARG A 97 -15.13 5.86 -5.72
CA ARG A 97 -15.10 7.18 -6.36
C ARG A 97 -14.81 8.27 -5.31
N PRO A 98 -14.00 9.29 -5.65
CA PRO A 98 -13.79 10.43 -4.76
C PRO A 98 -15.00 11.37 -4.73
N GLU A 99 -15.17 12.04 -3.61
CA GLU A 99 -16.11 13.15 -3.40
C GLU A 99 -15.35 14.35 -2.81
N PHE A 100 -15.56 15.52 -3.41
CA PHE A 100 -14.81 16.75 -3.10
C PHE A 100 -15.65 17.78 -2.32
N THR A 101 -16.94 17.49 -2.11
CA THR A 101 -17.86 18.33 -1.37
C THR A 101 -17.54 18.24 0.12
N PRO A 102 -17.24 19.34 0.82
CA PRO A 102 -17.04 19.32 2.26
C PRO A 102 -18.35 18.92 2.97
N LEU A 103 -18.26 18.10 4.01
CA LEU A 103 -19.42 17.76 4.84
C LEU A 103 -19.87 19.02 5.61
N PRO A 104 -21.17 19.34 5.63
CA PRO A 104 -21.68 20.44 6.42
C PRO A 104 -21.48 20.13 7.91
N LEU A 105 -20.80 21.02 8.62
CA LEU A 105 -20.49 20.82 10.04
C LEU A 105 -21.71 21.04 10.94
N ASN A 106 -22.71 21.77 10.46
CA ASN A 106 -23.95 22.04 11.16
C ASN A 106 -25.14 21.61 10.29
N PRO A 107 -26.04 20.72 10.75
CA PRO A 107 -27.26 20.35 10.03
C PRO A 107 -28.32 21.47 9.95
N GLY A 108 -27.92 22.74 10.13
CA GLY A 108 -28.81 23.91 10.08
C GLY A 108 -28.10 25.27 10.13
N GLY A 109 -26.79 25.34 9.84
CA GLY A 109 -26.02 26.58 9.87
C GLY A 109 -25.38 26.87 8.51
N GLU A 110 -25.47 28.11 8.06
CA GLU A 110 -24.85 28.57 6.82
C GLU A 110 -23.32 28.45 6.88
N SER A 111 -22.75 28.12 5.71
CA SER A 111 -21.31 27.98 5.39
C SER A 111 -20.64 26.64 5.76
N ALA A 112 -20.70 25.69 4.84
CA ALA A 112 -19.77 24.56 4.72
C ALA A 112 -18.31 24.98 4.40
N ASN A 113 -18.02 26.29 4.43
CA ASN A 113 -16.80 26.90 3.90
C ASN A 113 -15.78 27.28 5.01
N GLU A 114 -16.12 27.14 6.29
CA GLU A 114 -15.30 27.67 7.40
C GLU A 114 -13.95 26.95 7.58
N TYR A 115 -13.76 25.79 6.94
CA TYR A 115 -12.52 24.99 7.01
C TYR A 115 -11.83 24.78 5.67
N GLN A 116 -12.21 25.54 4.63
CA GLN A 116 -11.31 25.73 3.49
C GLN A 116 -10.18 26.67 3.95
N SER A 117 -9.40 26.19 4.92
CA SER A 117 -8.16 26.78 5.38
C SER A 117 -7.32 27.06 4.14
N GLU A 118 -6.82 28.28 4.00
CA GLU A 118 -6.07 28.74 2.83
C GLU A 118 -5.01 27.70 2.42
N GLY A 119 -5.29 26.91 1.37
CA GLY A 119 -4.37 25.92 0.80
C GLY A 119 -4.50 24.46 1.28
N VAL A 120 -5.53 24.07 2.03
CA VAL A 120 -5.83 22.66 2.35
C VAL A 120 -7.11 22.20 1.64
N GLU A 121 -6.96 21.16 0.83
CA GLU A 121 -8.05 20.51 0.11
C GLU A 121 -8.49 19.23 0.80
N GLN A 122 -9.79 18.98 0.75
CA GLN A 122 -10.40 17.84 1.40
C GLN A 122 -11.03 16.90 0.38
N VAL A 123 -10.79 15.61 0.55
CA VAL A 123 -11.26 14.56 -0.35
C VAL A 123 -11.83 13.42 0.47
N PHE A 124 -13.02 12.98 0.11
CA PHE A 124 -13.65 11.80 0.66
C PHE A 124 -13.58 10.65 -0.33
N PHE A 125 -13.36 9.44 0.17
CA PHE A 125 -13.49 8.23 -0.64
C PHE A 125 -13.75 7.02 0.25
N THR A 126 -14.25 5.96 -0.36
CA THR A 126 -14.46 4.68 0.30
C THR A 126 -13.45 3.65 -0.19
N THR A 127 -13.16 2.63 0.61
CA THR A 127 -12.42 1.46 0.15
C THR A 127 -13.11 0.19 0.63
N LEU A 128 -13.00 -0.88 -0.15
CA LEU A 128 -13.39 -2.21 0.27
C LEU A 128 -12.13 -3.00 0.58
N GLU A 129 -12.03 -3.47 1.81
CA GLU A 129 -10.90 -4.24 2.31
C GLU A 129 -11.34 -5.65 2.70
N ARG A 130 -10.45 -6.61 2.52
CA ARG A 130 -10.60 -7.98 3.01
C ARG A 130 -9.58 -8.25 4.10
N GLN A 131 -10.05 -8.62 5.27
CA GLN A 131 -9.24 -9.11 6.37
C GLN A 131 -9.36 -10.63 6.49
N TYR A 132 -8.28 -11.27 6.93
CA TYR A 132 -8.28 -12.69 7.25
C TYR A 132 -8.15 -12.85 8.77
N ILE A 133 -9.22 -13.33 9.41
CA ILE A 133 -9.29 -13.52 10.86
C ILE A 133 -9.61 -15.00 11.10
N ASN A 134 -8.79 -15.71 11.87
CA ASN A 134 -9.02 -17.14 12.18
C ASN A 134 -9.34 -18.00 10.94
N LYS A 135 -8.60 -17.77 9.84
CA LYS A 135 -8.79 -18.43 8.53
C LYS A 135 -10.12 -18.12 7.82
N LYS A 136 -10.88 -17.12 8.27
CA LYS A 136 -12.09 -16.62 7.62
C LYS A 136 -11.82 -15.26 6.98
N ALA A 137 -12.34 -15.06 5.78
CA ALA A 137 -12.34 -13.76 5.13
C ALA A 137 -13.52 -12.93 5.66
N VAL A 138 -13.22 -11.71 6.09
CA VAL A 138 -14.21 -10.70 6.48
C VAL A 138 -13.98 -9.48 5.59
N GLU A 139 -15.05 -8.93 5.04
CA GLU A 139 -14.99 -7.72 4.21
C GLU A 139 -15.45 -6.51 5.03
N LEU A 140 -14.69 -5.43 4.91
CA LEU A 140 -14.91 -4.19 5.62
C LEU A 140 -14.93 -3.05 4.63
N GLN A 141 -15.86 -2.13 4.83
CA GLN A 141 -15.88 -0.88 4.08
C GLN A 141 -15.26 0.21 4.94
N GLN A 142 -14.23 0.87 4.43
CA GLN A 142 -13.60 2.00 5.09
C GLN A 142 -14.05 3.30 4.42
N PHE A 143 -14.29 4.32 5.23
CA PHE A 143 -14.64 5.66 4.79
C PHE A 143 -13.50 6.59 5.19
N HIS A 144 -12.86 7.22 4.21
CA HIS A 144 -11.66 8.01 4.41
C HIS A 144 -11.95 9.49 4.18
N ARG A 145 -11.41 10.33 5.06
CA ARG A 145 -11.32 11.78 4.88
C ARG A 145 -9.85 12.14 4.75
N LEU A 146 -9.46 12.55 3.55
CA LEU A 146 -8.10 12.83 3.15
C LEU A 146 -7.90 14.34 3.04
N PHE A 147 -6.83 14.84 3.65
CA PHE A 147 -6.46 16.25 3.59
C PHE A 147 -5.13 16.39 2.87
N LEU A 148 -5.14 17.20 1.81
CA LEU A 148 -3.99 17.45 0.97
C LEU A 148 -3.67 18.94 0.93
N THR A 149 -2.40 19.27 0.76
CA THR A 149 -1.98 20.65 0.50
C THR A 149 -1.07 20.70 -0.71
N LYS A 150 -1.10 21.82 -1.43
CA LYS A 150 -0.23 22.05 -2.58
C LYS A 150 1.07 22.72 -2.12
N THR A 151 2.19 22.05 -2.37
CA THR A 151 3.54 22.56 -2.11
C THR A 151 4.23 22.97 -3.42
N THR A 152 5.41 23.57 -3.36
CA THR A 152 6.24 23.87 -4.54
C THR A 152 6.60 22.63 -5.36
N ASN A 153 6.66 21.46 -4.72
CA ASN A 153 7.03 20.19 -5.35
C ASN A 153 5.81 19.36 -5.81
N GLY A 154 4.60 19.79 -5.45
CA GLY A 154 3.34 19.10 -5.74
C GLY A 154 2.48 18.86 -4.50
N TRP A 155 1.51 17.96 -4.63
CA TRP A 155 0.55 17.65 -3.56
C TRP A 155 1.16 16.80 -2.44
N ALA A 156 0.89 17.16 -1.18
CA ALA A 156 1.36 16.47 0.00
C ALA A 156 0.19 16.10 0.93
N LEU A 157 0.31 14.95 1.62
CA LEU A 157 -0.62 14.56 2.67
C LEU A 157 -0.40 15.42 3.91
N VAL A 158 -1.47 16.07 4.38
CA VAL A 158 -1.51 16.73 5.70
C VAL A 158 -1.89 15.71 6.76
N MET A 159 -3.09 15.12 6.62
CA MET A 159 -3.63 14.14 7.56
C MET A 159 -4.72 13.30 6.90
N MET A 160 -5.10 12.20 7.56
CA MET A 160 -6.18 11.33 7.11
C MET A 160 -6.97 10.80 8.31
N TYR A 161 -8.28 10.75 8.19
CA TYR A 161 -9.16 10.07 9.14
C TYR A 161 -9.88 8.91 8.48
N THR A 162 -10.25 7.91 9.27
CA THR A 162 -10.98 6.75 8.78
C THR A 162 -12.05 6.29 9.74
N GLN A 163 -13.21 5.95 9.17
CA GLN A 163 -14.28 5.22 9.85
C GLN A 163 -14.40 3.83 9.23
N THR A 164 -14.55 2.80 10.06
CA THR A 164 -14.72 1.42 9.61
C THR A 164 -16.18 1.02 9.73
N GLY A 165 -16.79 0.63 8.60
CA GLY A 165 -18.11 0.01 8.55
C GLY A 165 -18.03 -1.48 8.21
N SER A 166 -19.04 -2.23 8.63
CA SER A 166 -19.24 -3.61 8.21
C SER A 166 -19.82 -3.66 6.80
N TYR A 167 -19.29 -4.52 5.93
CA TYR A 167 -19.92 -4.87 4.66
C TYR A 167 -20.65 -6.22 4.87
N SER A 168 -21.97 -6.41 4.71
CA SER A 168 -23.09 -5.62 4.17
C SER A 168 -24.16 -5.21 5.22
N GLN A 169 -23.78 -5.08 6.49
CA GLN A 169 -24.74 -4.91 7.61
C GLN A 169 -25.04 -3.43 7.92
N ALA A 170 -26.28 -3.18 8.37
CA ALA A 170 -26.86 -1.86 8.66
C ALA A 170 -26.33 -1.15 9.93
N GLN A 171 -25.20 -1.59 10.48
CA GLN A 171 -24.62 -0.94 11.65
C GLN A 171 -23.95 0.38 11.26
N PRO A 172 -24.06 1.41 12.11
CA PRO A 172 -23.36 2.66 11.86
C PRO A 172 -21.85 2.41 11.82
N PRO A 173 -21.10 3.13 10.96
CA PRO A 173 -19.65 3.01 10.92
C PRO A 173 -19.04 3.47 12.25
N SER A 174 -17.83 2.99 12.53
CA SER A 174 -17.09 3.39 13.73
C SER A 174 -16.88 4.91 13.79
N PRO A 175 -16.63 5.46 14.99
CA PRO A 175 -16.17 6.84 15.09
C PRO A 175 -14.90 7.07 14.25
N PRO A 176 -14.71 8.27 13.66
CA PRO A 176 -13.50 8.62 12.94
C PRO A 176 -12.26 8.48 13.84
N ARG A 177 -11.20 7.86 13.32
CA ARG A 177 -9.89 7.76 13.96
C ARG A 177 -8.82 8.34 13.04
N ASP A 178 -7.80 8.98 13.61
CA ASP A 178 -6.61 9.39 12.84
C ASP A 178 -5.95 8.15 12.25
N SER A 179 -5.78 8.16 10.93
CA SER A 179 -5.21 7.10 10.12
C SER A 179 -4.04 7.59 9.27
N SER A 180 -3.44 8.74 9.61
CA SER A 180 -2.30 9.36 8.90
C SER A 180 -1.03 8.49 8.84
N ASN A 181 -0.95 7.48 9.71
CA ASN A 181 0.12 6.48 9.77
C ASN A 181 -0.34 5.06 9.35
N SER A 182 -1.55 4.92 8.83
CA SER A 182 -2.08 3.65 8.33
C SER A 182 -1.38 3.21 7.04
N ALA A 183 -1.53 1.93 6.66
CA ALA A 183 -1.03 1.42 5.38
C ALA A 183 -1.66 2.16 4.17
N VAL A 184 -2.91 2.59 4.29
CA VAL A 184 -3.59 3.39 3.27
C VAL A 184 -2.93 4.76 3.12
N ALA A 185 -2.72 5.49 4.22
CA ALA A 185 -2.03 6.78 4.20
C ALA A 185 -0.59 6.66 3.70
N GLN A 186 0.10 5.58 4.05
CA GLN A 186 1.43 5.30 3.52
C GLN A 186 1.39 5.03 2.01
N GLY A 187 0.36 4.33 1.53
CA GLY A 187 0.10 4.14 0.10
C GLY A 187 -0.08 5.46 -0.63
N VAL A 188 -0.89 6.36 -0.07
CA VAL A 188 -1.10 7.74 -0.57
C VAL A 188 0.23 8.51 -0.65
N LYS A 189 1.00 8.56 0.45
CA LYS A 189 2.30 9.26 0.48
C LYS A 189 3.26 8.74 -0.58
N LEU A 190 3.36 7.42 -0.73
CA LEU A 190 4.24 6.79 -1.71
C LEU A 190 3.79 7.08 -3.15
N TRP A 191 2.49 7.02 -3.42
CA TRP A 191 1.96 7.34 -4.74
C TRP A 191 2.24 8.80 -5.10
N LEU A 192 1.95 9.74 -4.19
CA LEU A 192 2.21 11.18 -4.41
C LEU A 192 3.69 11.44 -4.71
N ARG A 193 4.60 10.82 -3.92
CA ARG A 193 6.05 10.91 -4.15
C ARG A 193 6.44 10.39 -5.54
N ASP A 194 5.94 9.22 -5.93
CA ASP A 194 6.28 8.61 -7.22
C ASP A 194 5.69 9.42 -8.40
N CYS A 195 4.53 10.05 -8.19
CA CYS A 195 3.91 11.00 -9.12
C CYS A 195 4.78 12.25 -9.32
N GLN A 196 5.24 12.85 -8.22
CA GLN A 196 6.12 14.04 -8.24
C GLN A 196 7.46 13.74 -8.92
N ALA A 197 7.97 12.52 -8.74
CA ALA A 197 9.20 12.04 -9.38
C ALA A 197 9.01 11.64 -10.86
N GLY A 198 7.81 11.78 -11.44
CA GLY A 198 7.54 11.37 -12.83
C GLY A 198 7.69 9.87 -13.08
N SER A 199 7.70 9.04 -12.02
CA SER A 199 7.97 7.60 -12.09
C SER A 199 6.71 6.77 -12.38
N MET A 200 5.57 7.42 -12.52
CA MET A 200 4.30 6.80 -12.89
C MET A 200 4.36 6.34 -14.35
N ARG A 201 4.27 5.02 -14.60
CA ARG A 201 4.13 4.51 -15.97
C ARG A 201 2.82 5.05 -16.55
N SER A 202 2.93 6.00 -17.48
CA SER A 202 1.82 6.35 -18.35
C SER A 202 1.47 5.12 -19.19
N ASN A 203 0.39 4.42 -18.83
CA ASN A 203 -0.10 3.27 -19.59
C ASN A 203 -0.72 3.65 -20.95
N ASN A 204 -0.54 4.90 -21.42
CA ASN A 204 -1.10 5.36 -22.70
C ASN A 204 -0.33 4.90 -23.94
N SER A 205 0.72 4.08 -23.84
CA SER A 205 1.53 3.68 -25.01
C SER A 205 1.23 2.30 -25.60
N LYS A 206 0.13 1.62 -25.24
CA LYS A 206 -0.20 0.29 -25.78
C LYS A 206 -1.58 0.20 -26.46
N LYS A 207 -1.92 1.18 -27.30
CA LYS A 207 -3.10 1.06 -28.20
C LYS A 207 -2.84 1.48 -29.65
N LEU A 208 -1.60 1.43 -30.13
CA LEU A 208 -1.29 1.61 -31.56
C LEU A 208 -0.25 0.59 -32.01
N SER A 209 -0.65 -0.67 -32.24
CA SER A 209 0.06 -1.61 -33.14
C SER A 209 -0.70 -2.92 -33.39
N LEU A 210 -2.05 -2.92 -33.39
CA LEU A 210 -2.82 -4.16 -33.63
C LEU A 210 -3.89 -4.02 -34.72
N PHE A 211 -3.75 -3.05 -35.62
CA PHE A 211 -4.43 -3.07 -36.92
C PHE A 211 -3.44 -2.53 -37.97
N GLY A 212 -2.83 -3.44 -38.72
CA GLY A 212 -1.79 -3.11 -39.68
C GLY A 212 -1.18 -4.34 -40.33
N LYS A 213 -2.02 -5.18 -40.94
CA LYS A 213 -1.83 -5.85 -42.24
C LYS A 213 -2.98 -6.81 -42.49
#